data_AF-A0A211ZTN7-F1
#
_entry.id   AF-A0A211ZTN7-F1
#
_cell.length_a   1.000
_cell.length_b   1.000
_cell.length_c   1.000
_cell.angle_alpha   90.00
_cell.angle_beta   90.00
_cell.angle_gamma   90.00
#
_symmetry.space_group_name_H-M   'P 1'
#
loop_
_entity.id
_entity.type
_entity.pdbx_description
1 polymer ?
#
loop_
_entity_poly.entity_id
_entity_poly.type
_entity_poly.pdbx_seq_one_letter_code
_entity_poly.pdbx_strand_id
1 'polypeptide(L)'
;MRLAALALGSLLLPASAGALTVAPATFTCPIDGKPFTVSVMTSGTSYGSYFDGQLVGPIESPAPLVACPGNGFIIDRDGSYTESELAKLRPFVASAQYRGWLAADSAYYRLAKQREFMGDTPDRIADALLEATWEAGGDLYPRHAGEALDALRQLAASKAAQGEDAIGTRMLAGELERRLGRFDEARATFTALQADPAFPGKGSEEARSYRRKVAEAQLQLIAAHDTGRARLDDDGKLARF
;
A
#
# COMPACT_ATOMS: atom_id res chain seq x y z
N MET A 1 26.84 -20.61 -63.05
CA MET A 1 27.03 -20.46 -61.59
C MET A 1 25.71 -20.01 -60.98
N ARG A 2 25.09 -20.84 -60.15
CA ARG A 2 23.84 -20.55 -59.42
C ARG A 2 24.20 -19.93 -58.07
N LEU A 3 23.73 -18.73 -57.77
CA LEU A 3 23.77 -18.14 -56.44
C LEU A 3 22.40 -18.33 -55.80
N ALA A 4 22.31 -19.24 -54.83
CA ALA A 4 21.14 -19.41 -53.98
C ALA A 4 21.23 -18.39 -52.84
N ALA A 5 20.29 -17.45 -52.79
CA ALA A 5 20.15 -16.55 -51.66
C ALA A 5 19.38 -17.27 -50.54
N LEU A 6 20.06 -17.57 -49.42
CA LEU A 6 19.40 -17.97 -48.18
C LEU A 6 18.78 -16.73 -47.54
N ALA A 7 17.45 -16.67 -47.52
CA ALA A 7 16.71 -15.73 -46.69
C ALA A 7 16.76 -16.23 -45.23
N LEU A 8 17.54 -15.55 -44.38
CA LEU A 8 17.51 -15.75 -42.93
C LEU A 8 16.23 -15.12 -42.39
N GLY A 9 15.22 -15.95 -42.09
CA GLY A 9 14.02 -15.52 -41.37
C GLY A 9 14.34 -15.27 -39.90
N SER A 10 14.38 -14.00 -39.50
CA SER A 10 14.48 -13.61 -38.09
C SER A 10 13.20 -14.00 -37.35
N LEU A 11 13.27 -15.07 -36.54
CA LEU A 11 12.24 -15.42 -35.55
C LEU A 11 12.24 -14.35 -34.46
N LEU A 12 11.30 -13.40 -34.54
CA LEU A 12 10.93 -12.55 -33.43
C LEU A 12 10.18 -13.41 -32.40
N LEU A 13 10.87 -13.84 -31.35
CA LEU A 13 10.22 -14.42 -30.19
C LEU A 13 9.36 -13.32 -29.53
N PRO A 14 8.07 -13.54 -29.28
CA PRO A 14 7.24 -12.56 -28.60
C PRO A 14 7.79 -12.35 -27.19
N ALA A 15 8.19 -11.12 -26.87
CA ALA A 15 8.47 -10.75 -25.49
C ALA A 15 7.16 -10.89 -24.71
N SER A 16 7.16 -11.74 -23.68
CA SER A 16 6.05 -11.82 -22.73
C SER A 16 5.89 -10.46 -22.06
N ALA A 17 4.97 -9.64 -22.56
CA ALA A 17 4.58 -8.43 -21.87
C ALA A 17 3.90 -8.87 -20.56
N GLY A 18 4.53 -8.58 -19.42
CA GLY A 18 3.89 -8.72 -18.12
C GLY A 18 2.70 -7.78 -18.09
N ALA A 19 1.51 -8.29 -18.35
CA ALA A 19 0.29 -7.51 -18.43
C ALA A 19 -0.52 -7.72 -17.15
N LEU A 20 -1.08 -6.63 -16.63
CA LEU A 20 -2.19 -6.69 -15.68
C LEU A 20 -3.33 -7.47 -16.32
N THR A 21 -3.85 -8.47 -15.61
CA THR A 21 -5.06 -9.18 -16.03
C THR A 21 -6.19 -8.87 -15.07
N VAL A 22 -7.37 -8.62 -15.66
CA VAL A 22 -8.62 -8.40 -14.92
C VAL A 22 -9.68 -9.36 -15.44
N ALA A 23 -10.55 -9.83 -14.55
CA ALA A 23 -11.69 -10.64 -14.91
C ALA A 23 -12.96 -10.10 -14.23
N PRO A 24 -14.14 -10.21 -14.87
CA PRO A 24 -15.39 -9.89 -14.19
C PRO A 24 -15.67 -10.92 -13.09
N ALA A 25 -16.05 -10.45 -11.91
CA ALA A 25 -16.52 -11.27 -10.80
C ALA A 25 -17.83 -10.69 -10.25
N THR A 26 -18.75 -11.60 -9.89
CA THR A 26 -20.07 -11.23 -9.34
C THR A 26 -20.07 -11.39 -7.84
N PHE A 27 -20.56 -10.37 -7.14
CA PHE A 27 -20.69 -10.30 -5.70
C PHE A 27 -22.12 -9.95 -5.32
N THR A 28 -22.51 -10.26 -4.09
CA THR A 28 -23.76 -9.80 -3.49
C THR A 28 -23.42 -8.84 -2.38
N CYS A 29 -23.99 -7.64 -2.39
CA CYS A 29 -23.70 -6.67 -1.35
C CYS A 29 -24.27 -7.14 0.01
N PRO A 30 -23.45 -7.28 1.07
CA PRO A 30 -23.93 -7.75 2.38
C PRO A 30 -24.92 -6.80 3.07
N ILE A 31 -24.88 -5.51 2.70
CA ILE A 31 -25.71 -4.47 3.30
C ILE A 31 -27.15 -4.51 2.78
N ASP A 32 -27.34 -4.59 1.47
CA ASP A 32 -28.66 -4.48 0.82
C ASP A 32 -29.07 -5.69 -0.04
N GLY A 33 -28.24 -6.73 -0.09
CA GLY A 33 -28.52 -7.99 -0.77
C GLY A 33 -28.50 -7.93 -2.29
N LYS A 34 -28.13 -6.80 -2.90
CA LYS A 34 -28.15 -6.66 -4.36
C LYS A 34 -26.92 -7.31 -5.00
N PRO A 35 -27.10 -8.12 -6.07
CA PRO A 35 -25.98 -8.62 -6.85
C PRO A 35 -25.37 -7.50 -7.70
N PHE A 36 -24.07 -7.55 -7.91
CA PHE A 36 -23.34 -6.65 -8.80
C PHE A 36 -22.08 -7.32 -9.36
N THR A 37 -21.59 -6.82 -10.48
CA THR A 37 -20.40 -7.34 -11.14
C THR A 37 -19.36 -6.23 -11.25
N VAL A 38 -18.11 -6.55 -10.88
CA VAL A 38 -16.96 -5.65 -11.02
C VAL A 38 -15.80 -6.39 -11.67
N SER A 39 -14.93 -5.65 -12.35
CA SER A 39 -13.64 -6.19 -12.81
C SER A 39 -12.70 -6.28 -11.61
N VAL A 40 -12.17 -7.46 -11.34
CA VAL A 40 -11.18 -7.69 -10.29
C VAL A 40 -9.83 -8.00 -10.93
N MET A 41 -8.76 -7.50 -10.33
CA MET A 41 -7.39 -7.85 -10.70
C MET A 41 -7.16 -9.33 -10.39
N THR A 42 -6.81 -10.12 -11.40
CA THR A 42 -6.52 -11.56 -11.27
C THR A 42 -5.02 -11.84 -11.22
N SER A 43 -4.23 -11.02 -11.89
CA SER A 43 -2.77 -11.04 -11.78
C SER A 43 -2.19 -9.70 -12.20
N GLY A 44 -1.01 -9.39 -11.68
CA GLY A 44 -0.20 -8.24 -12.09
C GLY A 44 1.27 -8.59 -11.96
N THR A 45 2.12 -7.80 -12.59
CA THR A 45 3.57 -7.94 -12.47
C THR A 45 4.13 -6.72 -11.75
N SER A 46 4.91 -6.97 -10.69
CA SER A 46 5.68 -5.94 -9.99
C SER A 46 7.17 -6.18 -10.21
N TYR A 47 7.93 -5.10 -10.36
CA TYR A 47 9.39 -5.09 -10.45
C TYR A 47 10.03 -4.48 -9.20
N GLY A 48 9.24 -4.16 -8.18
CA GLY A 48 9.70 -3.55 -6.93
C GLY A 48 8.62 -2.73 -6.25
N SER A 49 9.02 -1.94 -5.26
CA SER A 49 8.13 -1.04 -4.55
C SER A 49 8.80 0.30 -4.26
N TYR A 50 7.98 1.33 -4.03
CA TYR A 50 8.40 2.55 -3.36
C TYR A 50 8.71 2.25 -1.88
N PHE A 51 9.35 3.22 -1.21
CA PHE A 51 9.70 3.08 0.21
C PHE A 51 8.49 3.01 1.16
N ASP A 52 7.30 3.42 0.70
CA ASP A 52 6.04 3.23 1.41
C ASP A 52 5.34 1.88 1.10
N GLY A 53 5.97 1.02 0.29
CA GLY A 53 5.45 -0.31 -0.05
C GLY A 53 4.57 -0.37 -1.30
N GLN A 54 4.18 0.77 -1.90
CA GLN A 54 3.40 0.78 -3.13
C GLN A 54 4.18 0.10 -4.26
N LEU A 55 3.58 -0.90 -4.91
CA LEU A 55 4.23 -1.70 -5.96
C LEU A 55 4.40 -0.90 -7.26
N VAL A 56 5.48 -1.19 -7.97
CA VAL A 56 5.82 -0.57 -9.25
C VAL A 56 5.79 -1.61 -10.35
N GLY A 57 4.96 -1.39 -11.36
CA GLY A 57 4.90 -2.23 -12.56
C GLY A 57 3.50 -2.27 -13.18
N PRO A 58 3.28 -3.17 -14.14
CA PRO A 58 1.96 -3.51 -14.70
C PRO A 58 1.07 -4.23 -13.66
N ILE A 59 0.70 -3.51 -12.61
CA ILE A 59 -0.11 -3.97 -11.48
C ILE A 59 -0.91 -2.79 -10.92
N GLU A 60 -2.12 -3.04 -10.44
CA GLU A 60 -2.86 -2.05 -9.64
C GLU A 60 -2.39 -2.13 -8.19
N SER A 61 -1.81 -1.03 -7.69
CA SER A 61 -1.28 -0.94 -6.33
C SER A 61 -1.77 0.34 -5.65
N PRO A 62 -2.67 0.23 -4.65
CA PRO A 62 -3.12 -1.01 -4.03
C PRO A 62 -4.09 -1.80 -4.92
N ALA A 63 -4.33 -3.06 -4.58
CA ALA A 63 -5.28 -3.89 -5.34
C ALA A 63 -6.70 -3.31 -5.22
N PRO A 64 -7.49 -3.22 -6.30
CA PRO A 64 -8.84 -2.66 -6.22
C PRO A 64 -9.73 -3.41 -5.23
N LEU A 65 -10.32 -2.64 -4.31
CA LEU A 65 -11.28 -3.17 -3.35
C LEU A 65 -12.65 -3.37 -3.99
N VAL A 66 -13.34 -4.43 -3.56
CA VAL A 66 -14.72 -4.67 -3.94
C VAL A 66 -15.63 -3.80 -3.08
N ALA A 67 -16.22 -2.77 -3.68
CA ALA A 67 -17.15 -1.87 -3.02
C ALA A 67 -18.59 -2.09 -3.52
N CYS A 68 -19.53 -2.21 -2.59
CA CYS A 68 -20.95 -2.28 -2.89
C CYS A 68 -21.42 -1.02 -3.65
N PRO A 69 -22.09 -1.16 -4.81
CA PRO A 69 -22.67 -0.03 -5.51
C PRO A 69 -23.70 0.72 -4.66
N GLY A 70 -23.67 2.05 -4.73
CA GLY A 70 -24.63 2.92 -4.06
C GLY A 70 -24.36 3.16 -2.57
N ASN A 71 -24.19 2.10 -1.77
CA ASN A 71 -23.93 2.24 -0.33
C ASN A 71 -22.43 2.40 0.01
N GLY A 72 -21.52 1.94 -0.86
CA GLY A 72 -20.09 2.15 -0.74
C GLY A 72 -19.41 1.29 0.32
N PHE A 73 -20.11 0.30 0.89
CA PHE A 73 -19.53 -0.68 1.82
C PHE A 73 -18.42 -1.47 1.14
N ILE A 74 -17.22 -1.47 1.73
CA ILE A 74 -16.13 -2.33 1.27
C ILE A 74 -16.38 -3.75 1.77
N ILE A 75 -16.42 -4.70 0.84
CA ILE A 75 -16.49 -6.13 1.14
C ILE A 75 -15.07 -6.60 1.43
N ASP A 76 -14.76 -6.75 2.71
CA ASP A 76 -13.52 -7.35 3.21
C ASP A 76 -13.77 -8.77 3.77
N ARG A 77 -12.71 -9.55 4.03
CA ARG A 77 -12.78 -10.89 4.67
C ARG A 77 -13.70 -11.90 3.95
N ASP A 78 -13.20 -12.54 2.89
CA ASP A 78 -13.83 -13.65 2.16
C ASP A 78 -15.32 -13.45 1.75
N GLY A 79 -15.89 -12.25 1.97
CA GLY A 79 -17.30 -11.93 1.79
C GLY A 79 -18.25 -12.44 2.88
N SER A 80 -17.75 -12.93 4.02
CA SER A 80 -18.60 -13.55 5.06
C SER A 80 -18.84 -12.64 6.27
N TYR A 81 -20.10 -12.32 6.53
CA TYR A 81 -20.54 -11.53 7.67
C TYR A 81 -21.67 -12.24 8.41
N THR A 82 -21.61 -12.25 9.73
CA THR A 82 -22.72 -12.70 10.56
C THR A 82 -23.83 -11.66 10.59
N GLU A 83 -25.06 -12.07 10.84
CA GLU A 83 -26.18 -11.13 10.91
C GLU A 83 -26.02 -10.11 12.05
N SER A 84 -25.33 -10.47 13.14
CA SER A 84 -25.02 -9.54 14.23
C SER A 84 -24.01 -8.46 13.83
N GLU A 85 -23.04 -8.78 12.97
CA GLU A 85 -22.13 -7.81 12.37
C GLU A 85 -22.89 -6.91 11.39
N LEU A 86 -23.71 -7.49 10.51
CA LEU A 86 -24.52 -6.72 9.55
C LEU A 86 -25.50 -5.78 10.23
N ALA A 87 -26.12 -6.19 11.34
CA ALA A 87 -27.00 -5.34 12.14
C ALA A 87 -26.28 -4.08 12.66
N LYS A 88 -24.97 -4.14 12.93
CA LYS A 88 -24.15 -2.98 13.33
C LYS A 88 -23.67 -2.18 12.12
N LEU A 89 -23.29 -2.87 11.03
CA LEU A 89 -22.74 -2.23 9.83
C LEU A 89 -23.77 -1.45 9.04
N ARG A 90 -25.02 -1.92 8.94
CA ARG A 90 -26.10 -1.22 8.22
C ARG A 90 -26.30 0.23 8.70
N PRO A 91 -26.51 0.52 10.00
CA PRO A 91 -26.63 1.91 10.46
C PRO A 91 -25.34 2.71 10.32
N PHE A 92 -24.17 2.08 10.45
CA PHE A 92 -22.88 2.74 10.22
C PHE A 92 -22.71 3.22 8.77
N VAL A 93 -22.96 2.34 7.79
CA VAL A 93 -22.89 2.65 6.35
C VAL A 93 -23.93 3.69 5.94
N ALA A 94 -25.09 3.69 6.59
CA ALA A 94 -26.14 4.68 6.39
C ALA A 94 -25.85 6.04 7.05
N SER A 95 -24.85 6.13 7.94
CA SER A 95 -24.55 7.35 8.69
C SER A 95 -24.03 8.47 7.79
N ALA A 96 -24.36 9.73 8.14
CA ALA A 96 -23.89 10.90 7.40
C ALA A 96 -22.36 10.95 7.26
N GLN A 97 -21.64 10.48 8.29
CA GLN A 97 -20.19 10.41 8.30
C GLN A 97 -19.68 9.46 7.21
N TYR A 98 -20.18 8.22 7.17
CA TYR A 98 -19.78 7.24 6.16
C TYR A 98 -20.13 7.69 4.75
N ARG A 99 -21.32 8.29 4.57
CA ARG A 99 -21.73 8.86 3.29
C ARG A 99 -20.83 10.01 2.85
N GLY A 100 -20.29 10.79 3.78
CA GLY A 100 -19.29 11.81 3.52
C GLY A 100 -18.00 11.21 2.93
N TRP A 101 -17.48 10.13 3.53
CA TRP A 101 -16.29 9.43 3.00
C TRP A 101 -16.55 8.76 1.65
N LEU A 102 -17.77 8.31 1.38
CA LEU A 102 -18.09 7.79 0.05
C LEU A 102 -17.96 8.87 -1.04
N ALA A 103 -18.32 10.11 -0.72
CA ALA A 103 -18.28 11.21 -1.68
C ALA A 103 -16.89 11.85 -1.82
N ALA A 104 -16.07 11.81 -0.76
CA ALA A 104 -14.85 12.61 -0.67
C ALA A 104 -13.55 11.81 -0.55
N ASP A 105 -13.61 10.51 -0.25
CA ASP A 105 -12.45 9.72 0.15
C ASP A 105 -12.24 8.45 -0.67
N SER A 106 -11.04 7.87 -0.52
CA SER A 106 -10.61 6.67 -1.22
C SER A 106 -11.29 5.39 -0.68
N ALA A 107 -11.22 4.29 -1.44
CA ALA A 107 -11.81 3.03 -1.02
C ALA A 107 -11.08 2.45 0.20
N TYR A 108 -9.75 2.53 0.21
CA TYR A 108 -8.94 2.07 1.33
C TYR A 108 -9.12 2.94 2.58
N TYR A 109 -9.34 4.25 2.43
CA TYR A 109 -9.70 5.09 3.58
C TYR A 109 -11.01 4.62 4.21
N ARG A 110 -12.04 4.35 3.41
CA ARG A 110 -13.30 3.78 3.91
C ARG A 110 -13.13 2.42 4.55
N LEU A 111 -12.27 1.56 3.99
CA LEU A 111 -11.94 0.27 4.57
C LEU A 111 -11.32 0.43 5.96
N ALA A 112 -10.37 1.35 6.13
CA ALA A 112 -9.79 1.65 7.44
C ALA A 112 -10.87 2.07 8.45
N LYS A 113 -11.81 2.95 8.04
CA LYS A 113 -12.93 3.36 8.91
C LYS A 113 -13.92 2.26 9.23
N GLN A 114 -14.17 1.34 8.30
CA GLN A 114 -14.95 0.12 8.58
C GLN A 114 -14.24 -0.78 9.59
N ARG A 115 -12.93 -1.00 9.43
CA ARG A 115 -12.10 -1.80 10.34
C ARG A 115 -12.06 -1.20 11.74
N GLU A 116 -11.84 0.11 11.86
CA GLU A 116 -11.92 0.85 13.12
C GLU A 116 -13.28 0.66 13.80
N PHE A 117 -14.38 0.84 13.06
CA PHE A 117 -15.74 0.68 13.59
C PHE A 117 -16.03 -0.75 14.08
N MET A 118 -15.50 -1.75 13.38
CA MET A 118 -15.67 -3.16 13.72
C MET A 118 -14.71 -3.65 14.81
N GLY A 119 -13.75 -2.81 15.23
CA GLY A 119 -12.74 -3.17 16.23
C GLY A 119 -11.72 -4.18 15.72
N ASP A 120 -11.34 -4.07 14.43
CA ASP A 120 -10.26 -4.89 13.84
C ASP A 120 -8.91 -4.56 14.49
N THR A 121 -7.89 -5.36 14.21
CA THR A 121 -6.58 -5.20 14.84
C THR A 121 -5.86 -3.92 14.37
N PRO A 122 -5.03 -3.30 15.23
CA PRO A 122 -4.32 -2.06 14.88
C PRO A 122 -3.44 -2.18 13.62
N ASP A 123 -2.83 -3.35 13.39
CA ASP A 123 -2.03 -3.64 12.18
C ASP A 123 -2.90 -3.54 10.91
N ARG A 124 -4.06 -4.19 10.89
CA ARG A 124 -4.96 -4.15 9.72
C ARG A 124 -5.53 -2.75 9.47
N ILE A 125 -5.74 -1.96 10.53
CA ILE A 125 -6.15 -0.56 10.38
C ILE A 125 -5.01 0.27 9.79
N ALA A 126 -3.80 0.13 10.33
CA ALA A 126 -2.61 0.85 9.84
C ALA A 126 -2.30 0.51 8.38
N ASP A 127 -2.40 -0.76 7.98
CA ASP A 127 -2.19 -1.20 6.60
C ASP A 127 -3.21 -0.55 5.65
N ALA A 128 -4.50 -0.57 5.99
CA ALA A 128 -5.52 0.06 5.15
C ALA A 128 -5.33 1.58 5.05
N LEU A 129 -4.89 2.25 6.12
CA LEU A 129 -4.56 3.67 6.09
C LEU A 129 -3.34 3.96 5.22
N LEU A 130 -2.30 3.11 5.27
CA LEU A 130 -1.13 3.22 4.41
C LEU A 130 -1.51 3.05 2.93
N GLU A 131 -2.30 2.03 2.60
CA GLU A 131 -2.81 1.81 1.24
C GLU A 131 -3.71 2.95 0.77
N ALA A 132 -4.46 3.60 1.67
CA ALA A 132 -5.21 4.81 1.34
C ALA A 132 -4.29 5.97 0.88
N THR A 133 -3.05 6.04 1.38
CA THR A 133 -2.08 7.06 0.92
C THR A 133 -1.63 6.84 -0.53
N TRP A 134 -1.72 5.60 -1.02
CA TRP A 134 -1.35 5.23 -2.39
C TRP A 134 -2.45 5.59 -3.40
N GLU A 135 -3.73 5.55 -2.96
CA GLU A 135 -4.88 6.06 -3.73
C GLU A 135 -5.02 7.59 -3.64
N ALA A 136 -4.47 8.21 -2.61
CA ALA A 136 -4.61 9.65 -2.35
C ALA A 136 -3.77 10.49 -3.32
N GLY A 137 -4.43 11.30 -4.14
CA GLY A 137 -3.82 12.38 -4.91
C GLY A 137 -4.09 13.75 -4.30
N GLY A 138 -3.24 14.73 -4.63
CA GLY A 138 -3.45 16.14 -4.31
C GLY A 138 -3.74 16.40 -2.82
N ASP A 139 -4.85 17.07 -2.56
CA ASP A 139 -5.20 17.57 -1.22
C ASP A 139 -5.58 16.46 -0.22
N LEU A 140 -5.86 15.23 -0.68
CA LEU A 140 -6.18 14.11 0.22
C LEU A 140 -4.94 13.51 0.87
N TYR A 141 -3.79 13.59 0.21
CA TYR A 141 -2.58 12.92 0.66
C TYR A 141 -2.15 13.33 2.07
N PRO A 142 -2.04 14.63 2.44
CA PRO A 142 -1.58 15.02 3.77
C PRO A 142 -2.47 14.47 4.90
N ARG A 143 -3.79 14.40 4.69
CA ARG A 143 -4.72 13.84 5.67
C ARG A 143 -4.53 12.33 5.82
N HIS A 144 -4.53 11.59 4.71
CA HIS A 144 -4.40 10.14 4.74
C HIS A 144 -3.04 9.71 5.30
N ALA A 145 -1.96 10.34 4.86
CA ALA A 145 -0.62 10.07 5.36
C ALA A 145 -0.46 10.48 6.83
N GLY A 146 -1.12 11.55 7.28
CA GLY A 146 -1.14 11.93 8.70
C GLY A 146 -1.79 10.86 9.58
N GLU A 147 -2.97 10.37 9.20
CA GLU A 147 -3.66 9.31 9.94
C GLU A 147 -2.90 7.98 9.90
N ALA A 148 -2.34 7.61 8.74
CA ALA A 148 -1.49 6.43 8.61
C ALA A 148 -0.24 6.52 9.49
N LEU A 149 0.42 7.68 9.54
CA LEU A 149 1.58 7.92 10.39
C LEU A 149 1.24 7.76 11.87
N ASP A 150 0.11 8.32 12.32
CA ASP A 150 -0.32 8.19 13.71
C ASP A 150 -0.60 6.72 14.08
N ALA A 151 -1.25 5.96 13.19
CA ALA A 151 -1.49 4.53 13.38
C ALA A 151 -0.17 3.73 13.44
N LEU A 152 0.77 4.00 12.53
CA LEU A 152 2.09 3.34 12.50
C LEU A 152 2.92 3.68 13.76
N ARG A 153 2.89 4.93 14.23
CA ARG A 153 3.57 5.32 15.48
C ARG A 153 3.00 4.60 16.69
N GLN A 154 1.67 4.48 16.77
CA GLN A 154 1.01 3.70 17.84
C GLN A 154 1.39 2.22 17.76
N LEU A 155 1.40 1.64 16.57
CA LEU A 155 1.78 0.24 16.36
C LEU A 155 3.24 -0.01 16.76
N ALA A 156 4.16 0.85 16.34
CA ALA A 156 5.58 0.77 16.69
C ALA A 156 5.85 0.95 18.19
N ALA A 157 5.03 1.74 18.90
CA ALA A 157 5.12 1.91 20.35
C ALA A 157 4.47 0.74 21.13
N SER A 158 3.66 -0.09 20.47
CA SER A 158 2.96 -1.20 21.12
C SER A 158 3.92 -2.35 21.47
N LYS A 159 3.69 -3.02 22.60
CA LYS A 159 4.49 -4.20 23.02
C LYS A 159 4.38 -5.40 22.07
N ALA A 160 3.40 -5.39 21.17
CA ALA A 160 3.20 -6.41 20.14
C ALA A 160 4.21 -6.27 18.98
N ALA A 161 4.71 -5.06 18.73
CA ALA A 161 5.77 -4.81 17.76
C ALA A 161 7.13 -5.10 18.42
N GLN A 162 7.58 -6.36 18.41
CA GLN A 162 8.95 -6.72 18.74
C GLN A 162 9.64 -7.37 17.54
N GLY A 163 10.92 -7.08 17.36
CA GLY A 163 11.71 -7.69 16.28
C GLY A 163 11.48 -7.02 14.91
N GLU A 164 11.27 -7.82 13.88
CA GLU A 164 11.30 -7.36 12.48
C GLU A 164 10.11 -6.45 12.12
N ASP A 165 8.93 -6.75 12.63
CA ASP A 165 7.70 -5.98 12.37
C ASP A 165 7.81 -4.54 12.91
N ALA A 166 8.53 -4.37 14.02
CA ALA A 166 8.80 -3.04 14.58
C ALA A 166 9.74 -2.21 13.69
N ILE A 167 10.72 -2.84 13.02
CA ILE A 167 11.64 -2.16 12.13
C ILE A 167 10.91 -1.70 10.87
N GLY A 168 10.14 -2.58 10.23
CA GLY A 168 9.33 -2.23 9.06
C GLY A 168 8.37 -1.08 9.35
N THR A 169 7.63 -1.17 10.47
CA THR A 169 6.70 -0.13 10.91
C THR A 169 7.39 1.22 11.12
N ARG A 170 8.57 1.23 11.76
CA ARG A 170 9.36 2.47 11.96
C ARG A 170 9.90 3.04 10.66
N MET A 171 10.29 2.20 9.70
CA MET A 171 10.72 2.65 8.38
C MET A 171 9.57 3.32 7.62
N LEU A 172 8.37 2.73 7.66
CA LEU A 172 7.17 3.31 7.05
C LEU A 172 6.78 4.64 7.72
N ALA A 173 6.85 4.71 9.05
CA ALA A 173 6.61 5.95 9.78
C ALA A 173 7.59 7.05 9.37
N GLY A 174 8.89 6.74 9.29
CA GLY A 174 9.91 7.69 8.83
C GLY A 174 9.71 8.16 7.38
N GLU A 175 9.27 7.26 6.50
CA GLU A 175 8.92 7.60 5.12
C GLU A 175 7.73 8.58 5.06
N LEU A 176 6.66 8.31 5.81
CA LEU A 176 5.51 9.22 5.86
C LEU A 176 5.86 10.57 6.49
N GLU A 177 6.68 10.60 7.54
CA GLU A 177 7.22 11.85 8.11
C GLU A 177 7.93 12.68 7.02
N ARG A 178 8.81 12.04 6.23
CA ARG A 178 9.50 12.68 5.12
C ARG A 178 8.53 13.18 4.05
N ARG A 179 7.61 12.34 3.58
CA ARG A 179 6.64 12.70 2.53
C ARG A 179 5.66 13.78 2.98
N LEU A 180 5.42 13.93 4.28
CA LEU A 180 4.67 15.04 4.88
C LEU A 180 5.50 16.32 5.10
N GLY A 181 6.79 16.32 4.73
CA GLY A 181 7.70 17.44 4.95
C GLY A 181 8.18 17.63 6.39
N ARG A 182 7.95 16.64 7.26
CA ARG A 182 8.37 16.65 8.66
C ARG A 182 9.81 16.14 8.79
N PHE A 183 10.74 16.85 8.15
CA PHE A 183 12.11 16.37 7.94
C PHE A 183 12.92 16.15 9.23
N ASP A 184 12.71 16.99 10.26
CA ASP A 184 13.42 16.82 11.54
C ASP A 184 12.98 15.55 12.26
N GLU A 185 11.69 15.25 12.22
CA GLU A 185 11.11 14.03 12.78
C GLU A 185 11.60 12.80 12.00
N ALA A 186 11.52 12.85 10.67
CA ALA A 186 12.03 11.78 9.81
C ALA A 186 13.52 11.51 10.07
N ARG A 187 14.33 12.55 10.22
CA ARG A 187 15.76 12.44 10.55
C ARG A 187 15.96 11.76 11.89
N ALA A 188 15.20 12.16 12.91
CA ALA A 188 15.27 11.54 14.23
C ALA A 188 14.88 10.07 14.16
N THR A 189 13.82 9.72 13.44
CA THR A 189 13.35 8.35 13.24
C THR A 189 14.42 7.46 12.61
N PHE A 190 15.00 7.85 11.47
CA PHE A 190 16.01 7.04 10.79
C PHE A 190 17.36 7.01 11.52
N THR A 191 17.74 8.09 12.22
CA THR A 191 18.95 8.09 13.05
C THR A 191 18.80 7.12 14.23
N ALA A 192 17.66 7.17 14.93
CA ALA A 192 17.35 6.24 16.02
C ALA A 192 17.21 4.80 15.52
N LEU A 193 16.73 4.60 14.28
CA LEU A 193 16.66 3.28 13.66
C LEU A 193 18.06 2.71 13.39
N GLN A 194 18.98 3.50 12.84
CA GLN A 194 20.36 3.05 12.59
C GLN A 194 21.16 2.78 13.87
N ALA A 195 20.84 3.49 14.97
CA ALA A 195 21.47 3.27 16.27
C ALA A 195 20.92 2.06 17.03
N ASP A 196 19.79 1.48 16.59
CA ASP A 196 19.16 0.34 17.23
C ASP A 196 19.96 -0.95 16.97
N PRO A 197 20.44 -1.68 18.00
CA PRO A 197 21.16 -2.94 17.82
C PRO A 197 20.34 -4.03 17.10
N ALA A 198 19.01 -3.94 17.13
CA ALA A 198 18.14 -4.85 16.42
C ALA A 198 18.08 -4.54 14.92
N PHE A 199 18.46 -3.35 14.47
CA PHE A 199 18.51 -2.99 13.05
C PHE A 199 19.71 -3.68 12.35
N PRO A 200 19.54 -4.26 11.15
CA PRO A 200 18.39 -4.17 10.24
C PRO A 200 17.40 -5.34 10.34
N GLY A 201 17.23 -5.95 11.51
CA GLY A 201 16.27 -7.02 11.75
C GLY A 201 16.78 -8.40 11.34
N LYS A 202 15.87 -9.39 11.36
CA LYS A 202 16.12 -10.78 10.95
C LYS A 202 15.94 -10.93 9.43
N GLY A 203 16.24 -12.09 8.86
CA GLY A 203 16.15 -12.35 7.42
C GLY A 203 17.51 -12.56 6.75
N SER A 204 17.53 -12.72 5.42
CA SER A 204 18.76 -12.98 4.66
C SER A 204 19.72 -11.76 4.67
N GLU A 205 20.99 -11.96 4.32
CA GLU A 205 21.93 -10.84 4.25
C GLU A 205 21.52 -9.83 3.17
N GLU A 206 20.92 -10.29 2.08
CA GLU A 206 20.39 -9.43 1.02
C GLU A 206 19.26 -8.53 1.54
N ALA A 207 18.29 -9.09 2.27
CA ALA A 207 17.19 -8.32 2.86
C ALA A 207 17.68 -7.30 3.90
N ARG A 208 18.64 -7.71 4.75
CA ARG A 208 19.29 -6.83 5.73
C ARG A 208 20.07 -5.70 5.05
N SER A 209 20.83 -6.03 4.01
CA SER A 209 21.58 -5.06 3.20
C SER A 209 20.65 -4.07 2.52
N TYR A 210 19.54 -4.54 1.95
CA TYR A 210 18.51 -3.70 1.35
C TYR A 210 17.95 -2.70 2.36
N ARG A 211 17.55 -3.14 3.56
CA ARG A 211 17.03 -2.22 4.60
C ARG A 211 18.04 -1.16 5.05
N ARG A 212 19.33 -1.50 5.14
CA ARG A 212 20.40 -0.52 5.40
C ARG A 212 20.46 0.54 4.30
N LYS A 213 20.48 0.12 3.03
CA LYS A 213 20.47 1.03 1.88
C LYS A 213 19.23 1.93 1.84
N VAL A 214 18.06 1.40 2.19
CA VAL A 214 16.83 2.20 2.29
C VAL A 214 16.99 3.27 3.38
N ALA A 215 17.46 2.93 4.57
CA ALA A 215 17.66 3.91 5.64
C ALA A 215 18.67 5.01 5.24
N GLU A 216 19.76 4.65 4.55
CA GLU A 216 20.72 5.62 4.00
C GLU A 216 20.09 6.53 2.93
N ALA A 217 19.33 5.94 2.00
CA ALA A 217 18.63 6.68 0.95
C ALA A 217 17.60 7.66 1.53
N GLN A 218 16.90 7.26 2.59
CA GLN A 218 15.96 8.11 3.32
C GLN A 218 16.65 9.32 3.92
N LEU A 219 17.79 9.14 4.59
CA LEU A 219 18.58 10.25 5.13
C LEU A 219 19.08 11.20 4.04
N GLN A 220 19.42 10.69 2.85
CA GLN A 220 19.78 11.53 1.70
C GLN A 220 18.59 12.37 1.20
N LEU A 221 17.41 11.77 1.08
CA LEU A 221 16.19 12.48 0.68
C LEU A 221 15.77 13.54 1.71
N ILE A 222 15.87 13.20 3.00
CA ILE A 222 15.61 14.13 4.11
C ILE A 222 16.57 15.32 4.07
N ALA A 223 17.86 15.10 3.83
CA ALA A 223 18.82 16.19 3.67
C ALA A 223 18.51 17.09 2.46
N ALA A 224 17.97 16.51 1.39
CA ALA A 224 17.53 17.22 0.19
C ALA A 224 16.15 17.89 0.32
N HIS A 225 15.46 17.75 1.46
CA HIS A 225 14.07 18.19 1.65
C HIS A 225 13.10 17.66 0.59
N ASP A 226 13.32 16.41 0.17
CA ASP A 226 12.53 15.76 -0.88
C ASP A 226 11.30 15.08 -0.26
N THR A 227 10.09 15.46 -0.68
CA THR A 227 8.81 14.84 -0.29
C THR A 227 8.26 13.86 -1.33
N GLY A 228 8.95 13.71 -2.46
CA GLY A 228 8.58 12.87 -3.59
C GLY A 228 8.65 11.39 -3.25
N ARG A 229 8.06 10.58 -4.14
CA ARG A 229 8.16 9.13 -4.02
C ARG A 229 9.56 8.70 -4.43
N ALA A 230 10.06 7.68 -3.75
CA ALA A 230 11.40 7.18 -4.02
C ALA A 230 11.47 5.66 -3.83
N ARG A 231 12.45 5.06 -4.51
CA ARG A 231 12.83 3.66 -4.37
C ARG A 231 14.31 3.47 -4.64
N LEU A 232 14.79 2.25 -4.42
CA LEU A 232 16.05 1.80 -5.03
C LEU A 232 15.74 1.16 -6.40
N ASP A 233 16.58 1.46 -7.40
CA ASP A 233 16.57 0.76 -8.69
C ASP A 233 17.26 -0.61 -8.60
N ASP A 234 17.37 -1.31 -9.73
CA ASP A 234 17.91 -2.67 -9.80
C ASP A 234 19.42 -2.71 -9.46
N ASP A 235 20.12 -1.58 -9.61
CA ASP A 235 21.52 -1.41 -9.18
C ASP A 235 21.63 -1.05 -7.68
N GLY A 236 20.50 -0.84 -7.00
CA GLY A 236 20.44 -0.36 -5.63
C GLY A 236 20.72 1.13 -5.47
N LYS A 237 20.55 1.94 -6.53
CA LYS A 237 20.70 3.40 -6.51
C LYS A 237 19.34 4.06 -6.25
N LEU A 238 19.38 5.22 -5.60
CA LEU A 238 18.19 6.01 -5.31
C LEU A 238 17.57 6.57 -6.61
N ALA A 239 16.32 6.19 -6.86
CA ALA A 239 15.47 6.70 -7.93
C ALA A 239 14.30 7.51 -7.36
N ARG A 240 14.02 8.69 -7.95
CA ARG A 240 13.02 9.68 -7.51
C ARG A 240 11.93 9.86 -8.57
N PHE A 241 10.68 10.09 -8.16
CA PHE A 241 9.51 10.13 -9.03
C PHE A 241 8.51 11.22 -8.63
#